data_AF-A0A142Y8T3-F1
#
_entry.id   AF-A0A142Y8T3-F1
#
_cell.length_a   1.000
_cell.length_b   1.000
_cell.length_c   1.000
_cell.angle_alpha   90.00
_cell.angle_beta   90.00
_cell.angle_gamma   90.00
#
_symmetry.space_group_name_H-M   'P 1'
#
loop_
_entity.id
_entity.type
_entity.pdbx_description
1 polymer ?
#
loop_
_entity_poly.entity_id
_entity_poly.type
_entity_poly.pdbx_seq_one_letter_code
_entity_poly.pdbx_strand_id
1 'polypeptide(L)'
;MFELLYPRTAQIDCNACKKYSFNLKTGKVNEYEGEDGKMLPVLRQGDPPCSSCPKKSPENGRRLRLRLENRLMLDFYHRYKSCPTMRSRLLDCPVTQRNIRLIDNVFELAKAKLMRRAQKKARKVH
;
A
#
# COMPACT_ATOMS: atom_id res chain seq x y z
N MET A 1 14.77 6.19 12.00
CA MET A 1 13.33 6.30 12.32
C MET A 1 12.57 5.92 11.05
N PHE A 2 12.05 4.70 10.94
CA PHE A 2 11.32 4.28 9.74
C PHE A 2 9.94 4.93 9.77
N GLU A 3 9.70 5.92 8.91
CA GLU A 3 8.37 6.36 8.47
C GLU A 3 7.66 5.15 7.83
N LEU A 4 7.17 4.26 8.69
CA LEU A 4 6.40 3.10 8.32
C LEU A 4 5.20 3.58 7.49
N LEU A 5 5.27 3.32 6.18
CA LEU A 5 4.11 3.17 5.31
C LEU A 5 3.24 4.42 5.20
N TYR A 6 3.78 5.57 4.75
CA TYR A 6 2.86 6.53 4.12
C TYR A 6 2.23 5.80 2.91
N PRO A 7 0.89 5.64 2.85
CA PRO A 7 0.25 4.88 1.77
C PRO A 7 0.63 5.41 0.38
N ARG A 8 0.91 6.71 0.32
CA ARG A 8 1.30 7.44 -0.89
C ARG A 8 2.69 7.03 -1.41
N THR A 9 3.69 6.86 -0.54
CA THR A 9 5.02 6.34 -0.93
C THR A 9 4.97 4.84 -1.28
N ALA A 10 4.05 4.09 -0.65
CA ALA A 10 3.80 2.70 -1.02
C ALA A 10 3.20 2.54 -2.44
N GLN A 11 2.56 3.58 -3.00
CA GLN A 11 1.99 3.54 -4.35
C GLN A 11 3.01 3.82 -5.48
N ILE A 12 4.13 4.49 -5.17
CA ILE A 12 5.13 4.90 -6.16
C ILE A 12 5.71 3.68 -6.91
N ASP A 13 5.68 3.70 -8.24
CA ASP A 13 6.28 2.63 -9.04
C ASP A 13 7.82 2.60 -8.90
N CYS A 14 8.44 1.43 -8.88
CA CYS A 14 9.91 1.35 -8.71
C CYS A 14 10.67 1.93 -9.90
N ASN A 15 10.14 1.80 -11.13
CA ASN A 15 10.75 2.40 -12.31
C ASN A 15 10.60 3.92 -12.27
N ALA A 16 9.44 4.42 -11.84
CA ALA A 16 9.24 5.84 -11.63
C ALA A 16 10.16 6.39 -10.53
N CYS A 17 10.32 5.67 -9.42
CA CYS A 17 11.23 6.01 -8.32
C CYS A 17 12.67 6.14 -8.80
N LYS A 18 13.12 5.25 -9.71
CA LYS A 18 14.45 5.33 -10.31
C LYS A 18 14.63 6.57 -11.19
N LYS A 19 13.57 7.01 -11.89
CA LYS A 19 13.64 8.10 -12.86
C LYS A 19 13.46 9.48 -12.23
N TYR A 20 12.56 9.62 -11.26
CA TYR A 20 12.10 10.93 -10.77
C TYR A 20 12.31 11.13 -9.28
N SER A 21 12.43 12.39 -8.89
CA SER A 21 12.43 12.84 -7.50
C SER A 21 10.98 12.95 -7.00
N PHE A 22 10.72 12.49 -5.77
CA PHE A 22 9.38 12.50 -5.17
C PHE A 22 9.39 13.19 -3.81
N ASN A 23 8.32 13.93 -3.52
CA ASN A 23 8.03 14.37 -2.17
C ASN A 23 7.44 13.20 -1.38
N LEU A 24 8.19 12.69 -0.39
CA LEU A 24 7.80 11.50 0.37
C LEU A 24 6.56 11.69 1.25
N LYS A 25 6.23 12.94 1.62
CA LYS A 25 5.02 13.27 2.39
C LYS A 25 3.76 13.20 1.51
N THR A 26 3.83 13.76 0.30
CA THR A 26 2.68 13.83 -0.61
C THR A 26 2.60 12.65 -1.58
N GLY A 27 3.70 11.93 -1.78
CA GLY A 27 3.86 10.88 -2.79
C GLY A 27 3.83 11.40 -4.23
N LYS A 28 3.86 12.72 -4.44
CA LYS A 28 3.88 13.34 -5.77
C LYS A 28 5.30 13.48 -6.29
N VAL A 29 5.45 13.50 -7.62
CA VAL A 29 6.71 13.85 -8.28
C VAL A 29 7.02 15.31 -7.97
N ASN A 30 8.29 15.62 -7.70
CA ASN A 30 8.74 17.00 -7.61
C ASN A 30 8.80 17.57 -9.02
N GLU A 31 8.25 18.76 -9.21
CA GLU A 31 8.16 19.41 -10.51
C GLU A 31 8.87 20.77 -10.46
N TYR A 32 9.38 21.21 -11.61
CA TYR A 32 9.98 22.54 -11.80
C TYR A 32 9.34 23.21 -13.03
N GLU A 33 9.32 24.54 -13.05
CA GLU A 33 8.81 25.30 -14.19
C GLU A 33 9.89 25.39 -15.28
N GLY A 34 9.56 24.90 -16.48
CA GLY A 34 10.42 24.99 -17.66
C GLY A 34 10.37 26.36 -18.33
N GLU A 35 11.24 26.58 -19.31
CA GLU A 35 11.33 27.84 -20.06
C GLU A 35 10.03 28.21 -20.81
N ASP A 36 9.19 27.21 -21.13
CA ASP A 36 7.88 27.38 -21.75
C ASP A 36 6.73 27.51 -20.74
N GLY A 37 7.05 27.69 -19.44
CA GLY A 37 6.07 27.77 -18.35
C GLY A 37 5.41 26.45 -18.00
N LYS A 38 5.84 25.32 -18.58
CA LYS A 38 5.28 24.00 -18.26
C LYS A 38 5.95 23.40 -17.03
N MET A 39 5.15 22.79 -16.17
CA MET A 39 5.65 22.01 -15.04
C MET A 39 6.23 20.68 -15.54
N LEU A 40 7.52 20.48 -15.33
CA LEU A 40 8.26 19.29 -15.74
C LEU A 40 8.75 18.50 -14.52
N PRO A 41 8.76 17.15 -14.59
CA PRO A 41 9.19 16.32 -13.48
C PRO A 41 10.71 16.41 -13.27
N VAL A 42 11.12 16.64 -12.03
CA VAL A 42 12.53 16.66 -11.62
C VAL A 42 13.09 15.24 -11.68
N LEU A 43 14.16 15.05 -12.46
CA LEU A 43 14.90 13.79 -12.51
C LEU A 43 15.59 13.51 -11.17
N ARG A 44 15.65 12.24 -10.78
CA ARG A 44 16.40 11.85 -9.58
C ARG A 44 17.90 12.00 -9.85
N GLN A 45 18.60 12.64 -8.92
CA GLN A 45 20.06 12.58 -8.86
C GLN A 45 20.48 11.49 -7.87
N GLY A 46 21.31 10.55 -8.34
CA GLY A 46 21.80 9.42 -7.56
C GLY A 46 20.88 8.19 -7.54
N ASP A 47 21.34 7.15 -6.85
CA ASP A 47 20.64 5.87 -6.79
C ASP A 47 19.35 5.93 -5.95
N PRO A 48 18.31 5.17 -6.32
CA PRO A 48 17.12 5.05 -5.49
C PRO A 48 17.47 4.37 -4.15
N PRO A 49 16.84 4.78 -3.03
CA PRO A 49 17.13 4.24 -1.69
C PRO A 49 16.48 2.85 -1.49
N CYS A 50 16.81 1.90 -2.37
CA CYS A 50 16.20 0.57 -2.40
C CYS A 50 16.49 -0.23 -1.12
N SER A 51 17.66 -0.05 -0.49
CA SER A 51 18.07 -0.77 0.73
C SER A 51 17.17 -0.50 1.93
N SER A 52 16.66 0.73 2.07
CA SER A 52 15.73 1.14 3.13
C SER A 52 14.26 1.09 2.68
N CYS A 53 14.00 0.92 1.39
CA CYS A 53 12.66 0.85 0.83
C CYS A 53 11.95 -0.46 1.22
N PRO A 54 10.67 -0.43 1.66
CA PRO A 54 9.89 -1.64 1.95
C PRO A 54 9.76 -2.59 0.75
N LYS A 55 9.79 -2.05 -0.48
CA LYS A 55 9.73 -2.85 -1.71
C LYS A 55 11.05 -3.54 -2.00
N LYS A 56 12.20 -3.01 -1.54
CA LYS A 56 13.58 -3.49 -1.73
C LYS A 56 14.06 -3.62 -3.19
N SER A 57 13.24 -4.10 -4.10
CA SER A 57 13.52 -4.20 -5.53
C SER A 57 12.24 -4.03 -6.36
N PRO A 58 12.35 -3.71 -7.66
CA PRO A 58 11.22 -3.70 -8.58
C PRO A 58 10.45 -5.03 -8.62
N GLU A 59 11.15 -6.16 -8.60
CA GLU A 59 10.56 -7.51 -8.66
C GLU A 59 9.69 -7.76 -7.43
N ASN A 60 10.22 -7.45 -6.24
CA ASN A 60 9.48 -7.59 -5.00
C ASN A 60 8.34 -6.54 -4.91
N GLY A 61 8.53 -5.33 -5.42
CA GLY A 61 7.47 -4.34 -5.57
C GLY A 61 6.28 -4.85 -6.40
N ARG A 62 6.53 -5.58 -7.50
CA ARG A 62 5.48 -6.23 -8.29
C ARG A 62 4.77 -7.33 -7.51
N ARG A 63 5.50 -8.14 -6.74
CA ARG A 63 4.92 -9.19 -5.87
C ARG A 63 4.03 -8.62 -4.77
N LEU A 64 4.32 -7.40 -4.30
CA LEU A 64 3.55 -6.70 -3.28
C LEU A 64 2.28 -6.02 -3.84
N ARG A 65 2.12 -5.92 -5.16
CA ARG A 65 0.88 -5.39 -5.76
C ARG A 65 -0.18 -6.48 -5.78
N LEU A 66 -1.40 -6.11 -5.39
CA LEU A 66 -2.56 -6.96 -5.62
C LEU A 66 -2.79 -7.07 -7.13
N ARG A 67 -2.99 -8.30 -7.60
CA ARG A 67 -3.54 -8.54 -8.93
C ARG A 67 -4.95 -7.96 -9.02
N LEU A 68 -5.42 -7.71 -10.23
CA LEU A 68 -6.73 -7.08 -10.47
C LEU A 68 -7.85 -7.87 -9.77
N GLU A 69 -7.84 -9.18 -9.88
CA GLU A 69 -8.84 -10.08 -9.28
C GLU A 69 -8.84 -9.98 -7.75
N ASN A 70 -7.65 -9.94 -7.15
CA ASN A 70 -7.51 -9.78 -5.69
C ASN A 70 -7.96 -8.39 -5.23
N ARG A 71 -7.73 -7.36 -6.05
CA ARG A 71 -8.19 -6.00 -5.77
C ARG A 71 -9.72 -5.91 -5.84
N LEU A 72 -10.32 -6.48 -6.89
CA LEU A 72 -11.78 -6.55 -7.04
C LEU A 72 -12.41 -7.33 -5.87
N MET A 73 -11.79 -8.44 -5.46
CA MET A 73 -12.26 -9.21 -4.31
C MET A 73 -12.14 -8.43 -2.99
N LEU A 74 -11.09 -7.62 -2.82
CA LEU A 74 -10.93 -6.74 -1.65
C LEU A 74 -11.99 -5.62 -1.65
N ASP A 75 -12.23 -4.97 -2.80
CA ASP A 75 -13.26 -3.95 -2.95
C ASP A 75 -14.66 -4.53 -2.67
N PHE A 76 -14.91 -5.74 -3.18
CA PHE A 76 -16.12 -6.50 -2.89
C PHE A 76 -16.25 -6.83 -1.40
N TYR A 77 -15.17 -7.29 -0.76
CA TYR A 77 -15.14 -7.54 0.68
C TYR A 77 -15.52 -6.27 1.48
N HIS A 78 -15.00 -5.10 1.11
CA HIS A 78 -15.36 -3.84 1.76
C HIS A 78 -16.86 -3.55 1.64
N ARG A 79 -17.43 -3.76 0.45
CA ARG A 79 -18.88 -3.62 0.22
C ARG A 79 -19.71 -4.64 1.02
N TYR A 80 -19.25 -5.88 1.09
CA TYR A 80 -19.87 -6.93 1.91
C TYR A 80 -19.88 -6.57 3.41
N LYS A 81 -18.79 -5.97 3.92
CA LYS A 81 -18.73 -5.54 5.33
C LYS A 81 -19.61 -4.33 5.59
N SER A 82 -19.75 -3.39 4.66
CA SER A 82 -20.58 -2.18 4.83
C SER A 82 -22.06 -2.36 4.52
N CYS A 83 -22.45 -3.42 3.79
CA CYS A 83 -23.83 -3.62 3.34
C CYS A 83 -24.42 -4.95 3.84
N PRO A 84 -25.33 -4.93 4.84
CA PRO A 84 -25.94 -6.14 5.39
C PRO A 84 -26.73 -6.97 4.37
N THR A 85 -27.42 -6.33 3.42
CA THR A 85 -28.24 -7.01 2.40
C THR A 85 -27.41 -7.77 1.37
N MET A 86 -26.15 -7.38 1.13
CA MET A 86 -25.24 -8.19 0.33
C MET A 86 -24.86 -9.48 1.06
N ARG A 87 -24.76 -9.47 2.39
CA ARG A 87 -24.32 -10.65 3.14
C ARG A 87 -25.26 -11.83 2.99
N SER A 88 -26.57 -11.59 2.97
CA SER A 88 -27.58 -12.64 2.85
C SER A 88 -27.61 -13.27 1.45
N ARG A 89 -27.41 -12.48 0.38
CA ARG A 89 -27.44 -12.98 -1.02
C ARG A 89 -26.21 -13.80 -1.42
N LEU A 90 -25.14 -13.74 -0.64
CA LEU A 90 -23.84 -14.33 -0.97
C LEU A 90 -23.52 -15.58 -0.14
N LEU A 91 -24.49 -16.05 0.65
CA LEU A 91 -24.36 -17.26 1.46
C LEU A 91 -24.21 -18.53 0.60
N ASP A 92 -24.59 -18.50 -0.67
CA ASP A 92 -24.63 -19.74 -1.46
C ASP A 92 -23.37 -20.00 -2.30
N CYS A 93 -22.35 -19.13 -2.23
CA CYS A 93 -21.11 -19.31 -3.00
C CYS A 93 -19.91 -19.69 -2.11
N PRO A 94 -19.50 -20.98 -2.05
CA PRO A 94 -18.40 -21.43 -1.19
C PRO A 94 -17.06 -20.74 -1.49
N VAL A 95 -16.80 -20.43 -2.76
CA VAL A 95 -15.56 -19.75 -3.18
C VAL A 95 -15.50 -18.33 -2.63
N THR A 96 -16.61 -17.58 -2.74
CA THR A 96 -16.72 -16.22 -2.21
C THR A 96 -16.60 -16.21 -0.69
N GLN A 97 -17.28 -17.12 0.00
CA GLN A 97 -17.16 -17.26 1.45
C GLN A 97 -15.71 -17.56 1.89
N ARG A 98 -15.04 -18.49 1.21
CA ARG A 98 -13.63 -18.81 1.46
C ARG A 98 -12.75 -17.57 1.29
N ASN A 99 -12.93 -16.81 0.22
CA ASN A 99 -12.16 -15.60 -0.05
C ASN A 99 -12.42 -14.50 1.00
N ILE A 100 -13.67 -14.28 1.40
CA ILE A 100 -14.03 -13.35 2.48
C ILE A 100 -13.32 -13.73 3.77
N ARG A 101 -13.38 -15.02 4.16
CA ARG A 101 -12.73 -15.51 5.38
C ARG A 101 -11.21 -15.35 5.34
N LEU A 102 -10.58 -15.61 4.20
CA LEU A 102 -9.15 -15.39 4.01
C LEU A 102 -8.78 -13.92 4.21
N ILE A 103 -9.56 -12.99 3.64
CA ILE A 103 -9.35 -11.55 3.80
C ILE A 103 -9.55 -11.13 5.25
N ASP A 104 -10.61 -11.58 5.92
CA ASP A 104 -10.85 -11.33 7.36
C ASP A 104 -9.65 -11.79 8.21
N ASN A 105 -9.16 -13.02 7.99
CA ASN A 105 -8.01 -13.55 8.71
C ASN A 105 -6.75 -12.68 8.53
N VAL A 106 -6.51 -12.19 7.31
CA VAL A 106 -5.38 -11.29 7.02
C VAL A 106 -5.52 -9.97 7.79
N PHE A 107 -6.72 -9.39 7.84
CA PHE A 107 -6.97 -8.17 8.62
C PHE A 107 -6.76 -8.39 10.12
N GLU A 108 -7.26 -9.48 10.69
CA GLU A 108 -7.08 -9.78 12.12
C GLU A 108 -5.61 -10.00 12.48
N LEU A 109 -4.86 -10.73 11.65
CA LEU A 109 -3.41 -10.88 11.82
C LEU A 109 -2.69 -9.54 11.74
N ALA A 110 -3.09 -8.66 10.81
CA ALA A 110 -2.50 -7.33 10.69
C ALA A 110 -2.78 -6.46 11.92
N LYS A 111 -4.02 -6.44 12.42
CA LYS A 111 -4.42 -5.75 13.65
C LYS A 111 -3.62 -6.25 14.85
N ALA A 112 -3.54 -7.56 15.05
CA ALA A 112 -2.78 -8.15 16.15
C ALA A 112 -1.29 -7.76 16.11
N LYS A 113 -0.67 -7.73 14.92
CA LYS A 113 0.72 -7.27 14.75
C LYS A 113 0.89 -5.79 15.09
N LEU A 114 -0.05 -4.93 14.69
CA LEU A 114 -0.04 -3.50 15.04
C LEU A 114 -0.17 -3.30 16.55
N MET A 115 -1.11 -3.98 17.20
CA MET A 115 -1.30 -3.92 18.66
C MET A 115 -0.04 -4.35 19.42
N ARG A 116 0.60 -5.46 19.01
CA ARG A 116 1.88 -5.91 19.61
C ARG A 116 2.99 -4.88 19.45
N ARG A 117 3.08 -4.20 18.30
CA ARG A 117 4.07 -3.13 18.08
C ARG A 117 3.80 -1.91 18.96
N ALA A 118 2.54 -1.52 19.09
CA ALA A 118 2.12 -0.41 19.95
C ALA A 118 2.48 -0.68 21.41
N GLN A 119 2.17 -1.89 21.93
CA GLN A 119 2.53 -2.32 23.28
C GLN A 119 4.04 -2.32 23.52
N LYS A 120 4.83 -2.84 22.58
CA LYS A 120 6.30 -2.81 22.67
C LYS A 120 6.85 -1.39 22.70
N LYS A 121 6.23 -0.45 21.97
CA LYS A 121 6.62 0.96 21.99
C LYS A 121 6.29 1.60 23.33
N ALA A 122 5.10 1.38 23.86
CA ALA A 122 4.67 1.90 25.17
C ALA A 122 5.59 1.43 26.31
N ARG A 123 6.01 0.16 26.30
CA ARG A 123 6.95 -0.38 27.31
C ARG A 123 8.37 0.16 27.26
N LYS A 124 8.79 0.81 26.17
CA LYS A 124 10.14 1.40 26.01
C LYS A 124 10.20 2.87 26.44
N VAL A 125 9.05 3.48 26.73
CA VAL A 125 8.93 4.89 27.14
C VAL A 125 8.89 5.02 28.68
N HIS A 126 8.76 3.89 29.38
CA HIS A 126 8.95 3.76 30.82
C HIS A 126 10.27 3.04 31.09
#